data_AF-T0Z964-F1
#
_entry.id   AF-T0Z964-F1
#
_cell.length_a   1.000
_cell.length_b   1.000
_cell.length_c   1.000
_cell.angle_alpha   90.00
_cell.angle_beta   90.00
_cell.angle_gamma   90.00
#
_symmetry.space_group_name_H-M   'P 1'
#
loop_
_entity.id
_entity.type
_entity.pdbx_description
1 polymer ?
#
loop_
_entity_poly.entity_id
_entity_poly.type
_entity_poly.pdbx_seq_one_letter_code
_entity_poly.pdbx_strand_id
1 'polypeptide(L)'
;MPVLLLALVLVHLIALHQVGSNNPDGVEIHANTSKSSWPRDGIPFHPYYTVKDLFGVSVFFVIFFWFVFYKPDGWGFLLDKLNYTPANIFLHTPSDIHPLWFFLPFYAMLRGVPDKLYGIMAFAGSFALLACLPLLDRNPIRSIRYRSVLYKLNILMMPASFLWLGYIAHGFATEHNMVFGLHVTEVFYATFLILPFFNKRRSLGASVAWLIATEAVVLLIDVWMYSIHAHGWNLMLLTDWIPATYLLLLFGLAILFPALTQDTRHLPERLTAGGIFH
;
A
#
# COMPACT_ATOMS: atom_id res chain seq x y z
N MET A 1 0.68 -24.31 -10.87
CA MET A 1 0.75 -22.88 -10.53
C MET A 1 1.73 -22.08 -11.40
N PRO A 2 3.02 -22.47 -11.58
CA PRO A 2 3.97 -21.65 -12.35
C PRO A 2 3.56 -21.38 -13.80
N VAL A 3 3.00 -22.38 -14.50
CA VAL A 3 2.51 -22.22 -15.88
C VAL A 3 1.33 -21.24 -15.97
N LEU A 4 0.44 -21.23 -14.96
CA LEU A 4 -0.65 -20.26 -14.90
C LEU A 4 -0.12 -18.83 -14.73
N LEU A 5 0.92 -18.64 -13.91
CA LEU A 5 1.58 -17.34 -13.77
C LEU A 5 2.21 -16.87 -15.07
N LEU A 6 2.84 -17.77 -15.85
CA LEU A 6 3.36 -17.43 -17.19
C LEU A 6 2.24 -16.96 -18.12
N ALA A 7 1.08 -17.61 -18.12
CA ALA A 7 -0.08 -17.19 -18.90
C ALA A 7 -0.57 -15.79 -18.48
N LEU A 8 -0.64 -15.52 -17.16
CA LEU A 8 -1.02 -14.20 -16.65
C LEU A 8 0.00 -13.11 -17.00
N VAL A 9 1.30 -13.43 -16.98
CA VAL A 9 2.36 -12.52 -17.44
C VAL A 9 2.17 -12.18 -18.92
N LEU A 10 1.85 -13.16 -19.77
CA LEU A 10 1.58 -12.91 -21.18
C LEU A 10 0.36 -11.97 -21.37
N VAL A 11 -0.73 -12.22 -20.66
CA VAL A 11 -1.93 -11.35 -20.70
C VAL A 11 -1.57 -9.94 -20.23
N HIS A 12 -0.77 -9.81 -19.16
CA HIS A 12 -0.30 -8.53 -18.66
C HIS A 12 0.55 -7.78 -19.69
N LEU A 13 1.46 -8.46 -20.38
CA LEU A 13 2.28 -7.87 -21.45
C LEU A 13 1.44 -7.41 -22.64
N ILE A 14 0.43 -8.18 -23.05
CA ILE A 14 -0.50 -7.80 -24.12
C ILE A 14 -1.28 -6.54 -23.71
N ALA A 15 -1.82 -6.51 -22.50
CA ALA A 15 -2.55 -5.35 -21.98
C ALA A 15 -1.66 -4.10 -21.94
N LEU A 16 -0.43 -4.22 -21.42
CA LEU A 16 0.55 -3.14 -21.36
C LEU A 16 0.96 -2.66 -22.76
N HIS A 17 1.08 -3.58 -23.73
CA HIS A 17 1.42 -3.21 -25.11
C HIS A 17 0.29 -2.42 -25.78
N GLN A 18 -0.97 -2.72 -25.44
CA GLN A 18 -2.13 -2.04 -26.02
C GLN A 18 -2.32 -0.62 -25.46
N VAL A 19 -2.12 -0.42 -24.16
CA VAL A 19 -2.31 0.90 -23.51
C VAL A 19 -1.03 1.74 -23.43
N GLY A 20 0.14 1.12 -23.57
CA GLY A 20 1.44 1.77 -23.38
C GLY A 20 1.85 1.89 -21.92
N SER A 21 3.13 2.16 -21.69
CA SER A 21 3.65 2.41 -20.34
C SER A 21 3.30 3.81 -19.87
N ASN A 22 2.92 3.95 -18.59
CA ASN A 22 2.78 5.25 -17.96
C ASN A 22 4.17 5.89 -17.71
N ASN A 23 4.21 7.19 -17.47
CA ASN A 23 5.44 7.95 -17.19
C ASN A 23 5.32 8.75 -15.89
N PRO A 24 6.44 9.26 -15.34
CA PRO A 24 6.43 9.97 -14.07
C PRO A 24 5.58 11.24 -14.04
N ASP A 25 5.25 11.81 -15.19
CA ASP A 25 4.42 13.00 -15.31
C ASP A 25 2.93 12.65 -15.54
N GLY A 26 2.61 11.37 -15.81
CA GLY A 26 1.24 10.87 -15.90
C GLY A 26 0.46 11.33 -17.14
N VAL A 27 1.16 11.80 -18.18
CA VAL A 27 0.57 12.33 -19.42
C VAL A 27 0.62 11.30 -20.55
N GLU A 28 -0.45 11.19 -21.33
CA GLU A 28 -0.53 10.23 -22.43
C GLU A 28 0.34 10.64 -23.63
N ILE A 29 1.40 9.87 -23.90
CA ILE A 29 2.33 10.16 -25.00
C ILE A 29 1.70 9.91 -26.39
N HIS A 30 0.70 9.03 -26.45
CA HIS A 30 0.02 8.68 -27.70
C HIS A 30 -0.92 9.78 -28.21
N ALA A 31 -1.26 10.76 -27.36
CA ALA A 31 -2.05 11.92 -27.77
C ALA A 31 -1.21 12.96 -28.56
N ASN A 32 0.12 12.97 -28.38
CA ASN A 32 1.02 13.94 -29.00
C ASN A 32 1.94 13.28 -30.04
N THR A 33 1.42 13.08 -31.25
CA THR A 33 2.17 12.42 -32.34
C THR A 33 2.83 13.41 -33.30
N SER A 34 3.92 12.96 -33.93
CA SER A 34 4.53 13.64 -35.07
C SER A 34 3.69 13.43 -36.34
N LYS A 35 4.08 14.08 -37.44
CA LYS A 35 3.47 13.84 -38.77
C LYS A 35 3.60 12.40 -39.26
N SER A 36 4.52 11.62 -38.68
CA SER A 36 4.71 10.19 -38.99
C SER A 36 3.96 9.25 -38.04
N SER A 37 2.97 9.76 -37.29
CA SER A 37 2.18 9.03 -36.29
C SER A 37 3.00 8.42 -35.15
N TRP A 38 4.26 8.85 -34.97
CA TRP A 38 5.11 8.41 -33.87
C TRP A 38 4.95 9.34 -32.66
N PRO A 39 4.87 8.85 -31.41
CA PRO A 39 4.82 9.69 -30.22
C PRO A 39 6.05 10.59 -30.13
N ARG A 40 5.87 11.90 -30.00
CA ARG A 40 7.02 12.84 -29.98
C ARG A 40 7.93 12.63 -28.77
N ASP A 41 7.32 12.23 -27.65
CA ASP A 41 8.01 11.99 -26.38
C ASP A 41 8.42 10.52 -26.19
N GLY A 42 8.26 9.68 -27.23
CA GLY A 42 8.58 8.27 -27.22
C GLY A 42 9.92 7.95 -27.88
N ILE A 43 10.73 7.13 -27.22
CA ILE A 43 11.94 6.51 -27.79
C ILE A 43 11.72 5.00 -27.98
N PRO A 44 12.37 4.36 -28.97
CA PRO A 44 12.22 2.92 -29.17
C PRO A 44 12.73 2.14 -27.96
N PHE A 45 12.09 1.01 -27.65
CA PHE A 45 12.46 0.16 -26.52
C PHE A 45 13.89 -0.37 -26.65
N HIS A 46 14.23 -0.90 -27.83
CA HIS A 46 15.59 -1.30 -28.16
C HIS A 46 16.30 -0.17 -28.93
N PRO A 47 17.56 0.17 -28.58
CA PRO A 47 18.40 -0.43 -27.55
C PRO A 47 18.24 0.20 -26.15
N TYR A 48 17.60 1.36 -26.05
CA TYR A 48 17.68 2.22 -24.86
C TYR A 48 17.19 1.55 -23.57
N TYR A 49 15.96 1.05 -23.55
CA TYR A 49 15.42 0.36 -22.38
C TYR A 49 16.02 -1.03 -22.21
N THR A 50 16.35 -1.74 -23.30
CA THR A 50 17.05 -3.04 -23.19
C THR A 50 18.38 -2.92 -22.44
N VAL A 51 19.21 -1.94 -22.79
CA VAL A 51 20.52 -1.72 -22.11
C VAL A 51 20.31 -1.24 -20.68
N LYS A 52 19.37 -0.33 -20.44
CA LYS A 52 19.01 0.17 -19.10
C LYS A 52 18.53 -0.96 -18.19
N ASP A 53 17.64 -1.82 -18.67
CA ASP A 53 17.08 -2.92 -17.91
C ASP A 53 18.13 -3.99 -17.64
N LEU A 54 19.01 -4.29 -18.61
CA LEU A 54 20.13 -5.21 -18.42
C LEU A 54 21.11 -4.70 -17.34
N PHE A 55 21.38 -3.40 -17.32
CA PHE A 55 22.15 -2.79 -16.23
C PHE A 55 21.46 -2.96 -14.88
N GLY A 56 20.15 -2.67 -14.80
CA GLY A 56 19.36 -2.87 -13.58
C GLY A 56 19.35 -4.32 -13.08
N VAL A 57 19.16 -5.28 -13.98
CA VAL A 57 19.22 -6.73 -13.69
C VAL A 57 20.62 -7.13 -13.21
N SER A 58 21.68 -6.57 -13.81
CA SER A 58 23.05 -6.84 -13.38
C SER A 58 23.30 -6.37 -11.94
N VAL A 59 22.83 -5.16 -11.58
CA VAL A 59 22.91 -4.65 -10.21
C VAL A 59 22.10 -5.51 -9.24
N PHE A 60 20.88 -5.92 -9.62
CA PHE A 60 20.08 -6.87 -8.84
C PHE A 60 20.84 -8.17 -8.59
N PHE A 61 21.47 -8.75 -9.62
CA PHE A 61 22.23 -9.99 -9.48
C PHE A 61 23.44 -9.86 -8.56
N VAL A 62 24.12 -8.71 -8.54
CA VAL A 62 25.21 -8.48 -7.58
C VAL A 62 24.69 -8.61 -6.14
N ILE A 63 23.56 -7.98 -5.83
CA ILE A 63 22.96 -8.05 -4.48
C ILE A 63 22.42 -9.47 -4.20
N PHE A 64 21.71 -10.06 -5.16
CA PHE A 64 21.13 -11.40 -5.02
C PHE A 64 22.22 -12.46 -4.79
N PHE A 65 23.26 -12.48 -5.60
CA PHE A 65 24.37 -13.43 -5.42
C PHE A 65 25.15 -13.16 -4.14
N TRP A 66 25.23 -11.91 -3.68
CA TRP A 66 25.81 -11.63 -2.37
C TRP A 66 25.05 -12.36 -1.25
N PHE A 67 23.70 -12.34 -1.26
CA PHE A 67 22.91 -13.12 -0.32
C PHE A 67 23.14 -14.62 -0.50
N VAL A 68 23.05 -15.13 -1.73
CA VAL A 68 23.21 -16.58 -2.00
C VAL A 68 24.56 -17.12 -1.50
N PHE A 69 25.65 -16.40 -1.75
CA PHE A 69 27.00 -16.89 -1.43
C PHE A 69 27.46 -16.55 -0.02
N TYR A 70 27.15 -15.36 0.50
CA TYR A 70 27.72 -14.89 1.77
C TYR A 70 26.75 -14.94 2.94
N LYS A 71 25.44 -14.77 2.72
CA LYS A 71 24.41 -14.71 3.79
C LYS A 71 23.06 -15.30 3.33
N PRO A 72 22.98 -16.61 3.02
CA PRO A 72 21.77 -17.22 2.48
C PRO A 72 20.61 -17.25 3.48
N ASP A 73 20.91 -17.22 4.78
CA ASP A 73 19.95 -17.12 5.87
C ASP A 73 19.29 -15.73 5.96
N GLY A 74 19.94 -14.69 5.44
CA GLY A 74 19.47 -13.31 5.52
C GLY A 74 19.23 -12.86 6.96
N TRP A 75 20.16 -13.17 7.87
CA TRP A 75 20.04 -12.92 9.32
C TRP A 75 18.84 -13.61 9.98
N GLY A 76 18.34 -14.70 9.38
CA GLY A 76 17.17 -15.45 9.85
C GLY A 76 15.84 -14.93 9.30
N PHE A 77 15.82 -13.86 8.52
CA PHE A 77 14.59 -13.33 7.92
C PHE A 77 14.19 -14.05 6.64
N LEU A 78 15.16 -14.46 5.81
CA LEU A 78 14.87 -15.10 4.52
C LEU A 78 14.61 -16.60 4.69
N LEU A 79 15.42 -17.25 5.53
CA LEU A 79 15.28 -18.66 5.88
C LEU A 79 15.13 -18.77 7.39
N ASP A 80 13.95 -19.19 7.82
CA ASP A 80 13.65 -19.42 9.23
C ASP A 80 14.44 -20.63 9.74
N LYS A 81 15.08 -20.47 10.90
CA LYS A 81 15.83 -21.52 11.58
C LYS A 81 14.96 -22.73 11.90
N LEU A 82 13.66 -22.52 12.15
CA LEU A 82 12.70 -23.59 12.43
C LEU A 82 12.55 -24.58 11.26
N ASN A 83 12.83 -24.15 10.03
CA ASN A 83 12.74 -25.00 8.85
C ASN A 83 13.96 -25.91 8.63
N TYR A 84 15.00 -25.83 9.46
CA TYR A 84 16.12 -26.79 9.44
C TYR A 84 15.86 -28.06 10.24
N THR A 85 14.79 -28.09 11.05
CA THR A 85 14.36 -29.30 11.75
C THR A 85 13.26 -30.03 10.97
N PRO A 86 13.29 -31.37 10.87
CA PRO A 86 12.20 -32.12 10.24
C PRO A 86 10.85 -31.86 10.92
N ALA A 87 9.78 -31.87 10.12
CA ALA A 87 8.44 -31.62 10.62
C ALA A 87 8.03 -32.65 11.70
N ASN A 88 7.58 -32.16 12.86
CA ASN A 88 7.02 -32.97 13.92
C ASN A 88 5.51 -32.76 14.02
N ILE A 89 4.75 -33.70 13.44
CA ILE A 89 3.30 -33.59 13.24
C ILE A 89 2.50 -33.79 14.54
N PHE A 90 3.07 -34.45 15.55
CA PHE A 90 2.27 -35.05 16.62
C PHE A 90 2.34 -34.39 18.00
N LEU A 91 3.37 -33.58 18.32
CA LEU A 91 3.56 -33.17 19.72
C LEU A 91 3.96 -31.71 19.97
N HIS A 92 4.55 -30.96 19.03
CA HIS A 92 5.00 -29.60 19.33
C HIS A 92 4.97 -28.65 18.13
N THR A 93 4.11 -27.64 18.18
CA THR A 93 4.30 -26.40 17.43
C THR A 93 5.35 -25.56 18.16
N PRO A 94 6.42 -25.11 17.48
CA PRO A 94 7.40 -24.22 18.11
C PRO A 94 6.73 -22.95 18.66
N SER A 95 7.16 -22.49 19.82
CA SER A 95 6.61 -21.30 20.47
C SER A 95 6.87 -20.00 19.70
N ASP A 96 7.85 -20.00 18.80
CA ASP A 96 8.28 -18.85 17.99
C ASP A 96 7.85 -18.98 16.51
N ILE A 97 6.79 -19.75 16.24
CA ILE A 97 6.33 -19.95 14.87
C ILE A 97 5.77 -18.66 14.27
N HIS A 98 6.31 -18.28 13.12
CA HIS A 98 5.84 -17.15 12.34
C HIS A 98 5.92 -17.48 10.84
N PRO A 99 5.10 -16.84 10.00
CA PRO A 99 5.17 -17.05 8.56
C PRO A 99 6.39 -16.35 7.96
N LEU A 100 6.67 -16.65 6.68
CA LEU A 100 7.70 -15.97 5.91
C LEU A 100 7.51 -14.45 5.93
N TRP A 101 8.61 -13.71 5.87
CA TRP A 101 8.65 -12.26 6.05
C TRP A 101 7.65 -11.48 5.18
N PHE A 102 7.43 -11.90 3.93
CA PHE A 102 6.48 -11.26 3.01
C PHE A 102 5.01 -11.53 3.33
N PHE A 103 4.71 -12.49 4.21
CA PHE A 103 3.39 -12.75 4.76
C PHE A 103 3.17 -12.12 6.14
N LEU A 104 4.20 -11.59 6.80
CA LEU A 104 4.07 -11.02 8.14
C LEU A 104 3.02 -9.91 8.24
N PRO A 105 2.96 -8.91 7.34
CA PRO A 105 1.96 -7.84 7.45
C PRO A 105 0.53 -8.38 7.40
N PHE A 106 0.28 -9.36 6.52
CA PHE A 106 -1.01 -10.03 6.41
C PHE A 106 -1.35 -10.88 7.63
N TYR A 107 -0.35 -11.53 8.21
CA TYR A 107 -0.49 -12.26 9.46
C TYR A 107 -0.81 -11.35 10.64
N ALA A 108 -0.24 -10.14 10.69
CA ALA A 108 -0.60 -9.12 11.68
C ALA A 108 -2.09 -8.76 11.59
N MET A 109 -2.59 -8.51 10.37
CA MET A 109 -4.01 -8.20 10.14
C MET A 109 -4.92 -9.35 10.60
N LEU A 110 -4.53 -10.59 10.31
CA LEU A 110 -5.33 -11.76 10.66
C LEU A 110 -5.37 -12.02 12.17
N ARG A 111 -4.23 -11.92 12.86
CA ARG A 111 -4.16 -12.17 14.32
C ARG A 111 -4.63 -10.98 15.16
N GLY A 112 -4.67 -9.77 14.60
CA GLY A 112 -5.20 -8.60 15.28
C GLY A 112 -6.72 -8.63 15.44
N VAL A 113 -7.42 -9.41 14.61
CA VAL A 113 -8.88 -9.56 14.69
C VAL A 113 -9.22 -10.84 15.48
N PRO A 114 -9.93 -10.72 16.62
CA PRO A 114 -10.22 -11.81 17.56
C PRO A 114 -11.37 -12.74 17.09
N ASP A 115 -11.55 -12.89 15.79
CA ASP A 115 -12.54 -13.77 15.17
C ASP A 115 -11.98 -14.36 13.88
N LYS A 116 -12.19 -15.66 13.66
CA LYS A 116 -11.62 -16.39 12.52
C LYS A 116 -12.14 -15.87 11.18
N LEU A 117 -13.44 -15.60 11.08
CA LEU A 117 -14.07 -15.19 9.84
C LEU A 117 -13.71 -13.73 9.54
N TYR A 118 -13.79 -12.84 10.53
CA TYR A 118 -13.42 -11.43 10.35
C TYR A 118 -11.92 -11.24 10.10
N GLY A 119 -11.05 -12.04 10.71
CA GLY A 119 -9.61 -12.04 10.40
C GLY A 119 -9.31 -12.46 8.95
N ILE A 120 -10.02 -13.46 8.43
CA ILE A 120 -9.92 -13.85 7.00
C ILE A 120 -10.47 -12.73 6.10
N MET A 121 -11.55 -12.07 6.49
CA MET A 121 -12.09 -10.92 5.76
C MET A 121 -11.12 -9.73 5.76
N ALA A 122 -10.44 -9.46 6.88
CA ALA A 122 -9.40 -8.43 6.97
C ALA A 122 -8.15 -8.78 6.14
N PHE A 123 -7.83 -10.06 5.97
CA PHE A 123 -6.79 -10.49 5.05
C PHE A 123 -7.23 -10.36 3.58
N ALA A 124 -8.39 -10.90 3.22
CA ALA A 124 -8.87 -10.85 1.83
C ALA A 124 -9.21 -9.41 1.39
N GLY A 125 -9.68 -8.59 2.33
CA GLY A 125 -10.03 -7.19 2.14
C GLY A 125 -8.86 -6.33 1.68
N SER A 126 -7.61 -6.63 2.08
CA SER A 126 -6.45 -5.86 1.64
C SER A 126 -6.20 -6.04 0.14
N PHE A 127 -6.42 -7.25 -0.38
CA PHE A 127 -6.34 -7.52 -1.83
C PHE A 127 -7.54 -6.94 -2.57
N ALA A 128 -8.73 -7.01 -1.98
CA ALA A 128 -9.94 -6.42 -2.56
C ALA A 128 -9.81 -4.89 -2.70
N LEU A 129 -9.28 -4.19 -1.69
CA LEU A 129 -9.02 -2.75 -1.75
C LEU A 129 -7.99 -2.39 -2.81
N LEU A 130 -6.92 -3.18 -2.94
CA LEU A 130 -5.94 -3.01 -4.03
C LEU A 130 -6.60 -3.16 -5.41
N ALA A 131 -7.46 -4.16 -5.60
CA ALA A 131 -8.21 -4.34 -6.83
C ALA A 131 -9.22 -3.20 -7.10
N CYS A 132 -9.78 -2.61 -6.05
CA CYS A 132 -10.70 -1.48 -6.13
C CYS A 132 -10.01 -0.10 -6.21
N LEU A 133 -8.67 -0.03 -6.24
CA LEU A 133 -7.94 1.24 -6.33
C LEU A 133 -8.44 2.18 -7.47
N PRO A 134 -8.69 1.70 -8.70
CA PRO A 134 -9.20 2.54 -9.79
C PRO A 134 -10.60 3.13 -9.51
N LEU A 135 -11.37 2.50 -8.60
CA LEU A 135 -12.69 2.99 -8.19
C LEU A 135 -12.59 4.02 -7.06
N LEU A 136 -11.54 3.92 -6.23
CA LEU A 136 -11.32 4.76 -5.04
C LEU A 136 -10.63 6.08 -5.40
N ASP A 137 -9.55 6.07 -6.18
CA ASP A 137 -8.91 7.28 -6.72
C ASP A 137 -9.40 7.57 -8.14
N ARG A 138 -10.26 8.58 -8.27
CA ARG A 138 -10.86 9.02 -9.54
C ARG A 138 -10.42 10.42 -9.93
N ASN A 139 -9.39 10.95 -9.29
CA ASN A 139 -8.88 12.27 -9.61
C ASN A 139 -8.29 12.27 -11.05
N PRO A 140 -8.53 13.33 -11.85
CA PRO A 140 -7.99 13.41 -13.21
C PRO A 140 -6.46 13.46 -13.27
N ILE A 141 -5.79 13.93 -12.21
CA ILE A 141 -4.33 14.01 -12.13
C ILE A 141 -3.77 12.65 -11.73
N ARG A 142 -3.15 11.97 -12.70
CA ARG A 142 -2.61 10.61 -12.54
C ARG A 142 -1.29 10.57 -11.77
N SER A 143 -0.40 11.55 -11.96
CA SER A 143 0.91 11.53 -11.29
C SER A 143 0.84 12.12 -9.88
N ILE A 144 1.37 11.36 -8.90
CA ILE A 144 1.52 11.81 -7.51
C ILE A 144 2.34 13.10 -7.39
N ARG A 145 3.23 13.41 -8.35
CA ARG A 145 4.06 14.63 -8.31
C ARG A 145 3.22 15.89 -8.22
N TYR A 146 2.09 15.91 -8.93
CA TYR A 146 1.18 17.05 -9.03
C TYR A 146 0.00 16.98 -8.06
N ARG A 147 -0.10 15.91 -7.26
CA ARG A 147 -1.12 15.79 -6.23
C ARG A 147 -0.75 16.56 -4.97
N SER A 148 -1.77 16.85 -4.18
CA SER A 148 -1.69 17.59 -2.93
C SER A 148 -0.71 16.97 -1.92
N VAL A 149 -0.22 17.79 -0.98
CA VAL A 149 0.72 17.34 0.05
C VAL A 149 0.10 16.28 0.93
N LEU A 150 -1.15 16.47 1.35
CA LEU A 150 -1.85 15.49 2.19
C LEU A 150 -2.12 14.17 1.45
N TYR A 151 -2.36 14.21 0.13
CA TYR A 151 -2.44 12.98 -0.66
C TYR A 151 -1.11 12.22 -0.66
N LYS A 152 0.02 12.92 -0.82
CA LYS A 152 1.36 12.31 -0.75
C LYS A 152 1.63 11.67 0.61
N LEU A 153 1.27 12.35 1.69
CA LEU A 153 1.38 11.82 3.05
C LEU A 153 0.49 10.58 3.25
N ASN A 154 -0.75 10.62 2.75
CA ASN A 154 -1.67 9.49 2.80
C ASN A 154 -1.10 8.25 2.09
N ILE A 155 -0.60 8.42 0.86
CA ILE A 155 0.01 7.34 0.08
C ILE A 155 1.31 6.85 0.73
N LEU A 156 2.08 7.71 1.42
CA LEU A 156 3.26 7.28 2.17
C LEU A 156 2.92 6.48 3.43
N MET A 157 1.77 6.76 4.06
CA MET A 157 1.31 5.99 5.21
C MET A 157 0.88 4.56 4.86
N MET A 158 0.50 4.30 3.62
CA MET A 158 0.15 2.95 3.17
C MET A 158 1.33 1.95 3.25
N PRO A 159 2.50 2.19 2.62
CA PRO A 159 3.67 1.33 2.80
C PRO A 159 4.26 1.43 4.22
N ALA A 160 4.18 2.59 4.89
CA ALA A 160 4.70 2.73 6.25
C ALA A 160 3.92 1.84 7.24
N SER A 161 2.58 1.85 7.18
CA SER A 161 1.73 0.97 7.99
C SER A 161 1.94 -0.51 7.64
N PHE A 162 2.10 -0.83 6.35
CA PHE A 162 2.40 -2.21 5.92
C PHE A 162 3.73 -2.74 6.49
N LEU A 163 4.79 -1.93 6.47
CA LEU A 163 6.08 -2.28 7.09
C LEU A 163 5.96 -2.40 8.60
N TRP A 164 5.20 -1.51 9.24
CA TRP A 164 4.96 -1.54 10.68
C TRP A 164 4.19 -2.80 11.09
N LEU A 165 3.19 -3.22 10.32
CA LEU A 165 2.49 -4.49 10.51
C LEU A 165 3.46 -5.67 10.42
N GLY A 166 4.36 -5.68 9.42
CA GLY A 166 5.40 -6.70 9.30
C GLY A 166 6.30 -6.77 10.53
N TYR A 167 6.72 -5.61 11.04
CA TYR A 167 7.52 -5.52 12.26
C TYR A 167 6.79 -6.05 13.50
N ILE A 168 5.53 -5.66 13.70
CA ILE A 168 4.69 -6.17 14.81
C ILE A 168 4.53 -7.69 14.70
N ALA A 169 4.22 -8.21 13.50
CA ALA A 169 4.00 -9.64 13.26
C ALA A 169 5.23 -10.51 13.49
N HIS A 170 6.43 -9.95 13.30
CA HIS A 170 7.67 -10.67 13.61
C HIS A 170 7.84 -10.91 15.12
N GLY A 171 7.27 -10.05 15.96
CA GLY A 171 7.24 -10.25 17.41
C GLY A 171 6.21 -11.29 17.86
N PHE A 172 6.36 -11.75 19.10
CA PHE A 172 5.43 -12.69 19.75
C PHE A 172 3.97 -12.23 19.67
N ALA A 173 3.05 -13.20 19.61
CA ALA A 173 1.61 -12.96 19.63
C ALA A 173 1.11 -12.66 21.06
N THR A 174 1.61 -11.56 21.64
CA THR A 174 1.12 -11.01 22.90
C THR A 174 -0.14 -10.18 22.67
N GLU A 175 -0.96 -10.00 23.71
CA GLU A 175 -2.16 -9.15 23.66
C GLU A 175 -1.84 -7.75 23.12
N HIS A 176 -0.73 -7.16 23.57
CA HIS A 176 -0.25 -5.86 23.11
C HIS A 176 0.02 -5.88 21.61
N ASN A 177 0.81 -6.81 21.11
CA ASN A 177 1.15 -6.87 19.69
C ASN A 177 -0.08 -7.16 18.79
N MET A 178 -1.09 -7.85 19.30
CA MET A 178 -2.35 -8.07 18.58
C MET A 178 -3.14 -6.76 18.47
N VAL A 179 -3.33 -6.03 19.57
CA VAL A 179 -4.06 -4.75 19.59
C VAL A 179 -3.32 -3.67 18.79
N PHE A 180 -2.00 -3.54 18.93
CA PHE A 180 -1.21 -2.65 18.08
C PHE A 180 -1.32 -3.04 16.60
N GLY A 181 -1.30 -4.34 16.29
CA GLY A 181 -1.49 -4.83 14.93
C GLY A 181 -2.86 -4.48 14.35
N LEU A 182 -3.92 -4.56 15.14
CA LEU A 182 -5.25 -4.11 14.76
C LEU A 182 -5.26 -2.62 14.42
N HIS A 183 -4.79 -1.75 15.31
CA HIS A 183 -4.85 -0.30 15.08
C HIS A 183 -4.00 0.17 13.90
N VAL A 184 -2.85 -0.47 13.66
CA VAL A 184 -2.06 -0.22 12.45
C VAL A 184 -2.77 -0.76 11.21
N THR A 185 -3.56 -1.85 11.33
CA THR A 185 -4.42 -2.33 10.25
C THR A 185 -5.52 -1.32 9.93
N GLU A 186 -6.12 -0.66 10.93
CA GLU A 186 -7.08 0.42 10.72
C GLU A 186 -6.45 1.57 9.93
N VAL A 187 -5.24 2.00 10.30
CA VAL A 187 -4.49 3.01 9.53
C VAL A 187 -4.26 2.55 8.09
N PHE A 188 -3.81 1.31 7.88
CA PHE A 188 -3.60 0.75 6.54
C PHE A 188 -4.88 0.82 5.71
N TYR A 189 -6.01 0.35 6.25
CA TYR A 189 -7.31 0.39 5.58
C TYR A 189 -7.82 1.81 5.33
N ALA A 190 -7.66 2.70 6.31
CA ALA A 190 -8.03 4.10 6.20
C ALA A 190 -7.31 4.78 5.03
N THR A 191 -6.04 4.44 4.77
CA THR A 191 -5.30 5.03 3.63
C THR A 191 -5.99 4.80 2.27
N PHE A 192 -6.69 3.66 2.10
CA PHE A 192 -7.48 3.36 0.89
C PHE A 192 -8.86 4.04 0.94
N LEU A 193 -9.57 3.91 2.06
CA LEU A 193 -10.94 4.39 2.21
C LEU A 193 -11.05 5.92 2.19
N ILE A 194 -9.95 6.62 2.48
CA ILE A 194 -9.86 8.08 2.42
C ILE A 194 -9.52 8.58 1.01
N LEU A 195 -9.06 7.76 0.06
CA LEU A 195 -8.76 8.20 -1.31
C LEU A 195 -9.89 9.03 -1.98
N PRO A 196 -11.19 8.68 -1.82
CA PRO A 196 -12.30 9.48 -2.33
C PRO A 196 -12.36 10.92 -1.78
N PHE A 197 -11.80 11.19 -0.61
CA PHE A 197 -11.66 12.55 -0.08
C PHE A 197 -10.83 13.42 -1.02
N PHE A 198 -9.72 12.87 -1.55
CA PHE A 198 -8.76 13.55 -2.43
C PHE A 198 -9.17 13.61 -3.91
N ASN A 199 -10.31 13.06 -4.30
CA ASN A 199 -10.80 13.13 -5.69
C ASN A 199 -11.27 14.53 -6.08
N LYS A 200 -11.62 15.36 -5.10
CA LYS A 200 -12.09 16.73 -5.34
C LYS A 200 -11.86 17.59 -4.10
N ARG A 201 -11.76 18.90 -4.30
CA ARG A 201 -11.68 19.86 -3.20
C ARG A 201 -12.92 19.75 -2.31
N ARG A 202 -12.70 19.70 -1.00
CA ARG A 202 -13.77 19.62 0.01
C ARG A 202 -13.96 20.98 0.70
N SER A 203 -15.20 21.28 1.09
CA SER A 203 -15.49 22.40 1.98
C SER A 203 -15.08 22.04 3.41
N LEU A 204 -14.93 23.05 4.27
CA LEU A 204 -14.57 22.85 5.67
C LEU A 204 -15.56 21.91 6.37
N GLY A 205 -16.87 22.13 6.21
CA GLY A 205 -17.90 21.27 6.78
C GLY A 205 -17.82 19.82 6.29
N ALA A 206 -17.47 19.62 5.01
CA ALA A 206 -17.25 18.27 4.50
C ALA A 206 -15.99 17.62 5.10
N SER A 207 -14.89 18.36 5.29
CA SER A 207 -13.68 17.84 5.93
C SER A 207 -13.90 17.44 7.38
N VAL A 208 -14.67 18.25 8.13
CA VAL A 208 -15.08 17.91 9.50
C VAL A 208 -15.98 16.67 9.52
N ALA A 209 -16.93 16.57 8.60
CA ALA A 209 -17.78 15.38 8.48
C ALA A 209 -16.98 14.12 8.16
N TRP A 210 -15.96 14.22 7.30
CA TRP A 210 -15.05 13.10 7.03
C TRP A 210 -14.28 12.67 8.27
N LEU A 211 -13.69 13.61 9.01
CA LEU A 211 -13.00 13.32 10.26
C LEU A 211 -13.92 12.60 11.25
N ILE A 212 -15.10 13.16 11.52
CA ILE A 212 -16.08 12.57 12.45
C ILE A 212 -16.49 11.17 11.98
N ALA A 213 -16.76 11.00 10.68
CA ALA A 213 -17.16 9.70 10.14
C ALA A 213 -16.05 8.65 10.25
N THR A 214 -14.80 9.00 9.96
CA THR A 214 -13.68 8.05 10.05
C THR A 214 -13.35 7.70 11.50
N GLU A 215 -13.36 8.67 12.40
CA GLU A 215 -13.16 8.44 13.84
C GLU A 215 -14.30 7.60 14.43
N ALA A 216 -15.54 7.85 14.02
CA ALA A 216 -16.68 7.03 14.44
C ALA A 216 -16.53 5.57 13.98
N VAL A 217 -15.95 5.31 12.81
CA VAL A 217 -15.69 3.93 12.34
C VAL A 217 -14.66 3.24 13.22
N VAL A 218 -13.54 3.91 13.55
CA VAL A 218 -12.51 3.37 14.47
C VAL A 218 -13.14 3.07 15.83
N LEU A 219 -13.87 4.04 16.39
CA LEU A 219 -14.56 3.86 17.67
C LEU A 219 -15.58 2.71 17.64
N LEU A 220 -16.27 2.49 16.52
CA LEU A 220 -17.21 1.37 16.38
C LEU A 220 -16.49 0.02 16.37
N ILE A 221 -15.29 -0.07 15.78
CA ILE A 221 -14.45 -1.28 15.81
C ILE A 221 -14.03 -1.55 17.26
N ASP A 222 -13.62 -0.51 17.99
CA ASP A 222 -13.22 -0.63 19.39
C ASP A 222 -14.39 -1.04 20.30
N VAL A 223 -15.56 -0.41 20.14
CA VAL A 223 -16.77 -0.79 20.88
C VAL A 223 -17.16 -2.23 20.57
N TRP A 224 -17.07 -2.65 19.31
CA TRP A 224 -17.33 -4.04 18.91
C TRP A 224 -16.35 -5.01 19.58
N MET A 225 -15.05 -4.72 19.53
CA MET A 225 -14.01 -5.57 20.13
C MET A 225 -14.13 -5.66 21.66
N TYR A 226 -14.52 -4.57 22.31
CA TYR A 226 -14.86 -4.59 23.72
C TYR A 226 -16.10 -5.43 24.02
N SER A 227 -17.15 -5.31 23.19
CA SER A 227 -18.41 -6.06 23.39
C SER A 227 -18.22 -7.58 23.34
N ILE A 228 -17.28 -8.05 22.51
CA ILE A 228 -16.92 -9.48 22.41
C ILE A 228 -15.84 -9.91 23.42
N HIS A 229 -15.44 -9.01 24.33
CA HIS A 229 -14.44 -9.26 25.37
C HIS A 229 -13.09 -9.74 24.80
N ALA A 230 -12.71 -9.24 23.63
CA ALA A 230 -11.47 -9.67 22.96
C ALA A 230 -10.21 -9.22 23.69
N HIS A 231 -10.19 -7.97 24.14
CA HIS A 231 -9.06 -7.34 24.82
C HIS A 231 -9.54 -6.39 25.92
N GLY A 232 -8.65 -6.06 26.86
CA GLY A 232 -8.97 -5.11 27.92
C GLY A 232 -9.23 -3.70 27.38
N TRP A 233 -10.32 -3.06 27.83
CA TRP A 233 -10.69 -1.68 27.45
C TRP A 233 -9.55 -0.67 27.66
N ASN A 234 -8.78 -0.86 28.74
CA ASN A 234 -7.64 0.00 29.05
C ASN A 234 -6.55 -0.06 27.98
N LEU A 235 -6.28 -1.25 27.44
CA LEU A 235 -5.27 -1.44 26.40
C LEU A 235 -5.73 -0.82 25.08
N MET A 236 -7.00 -1.02 24.72
CA MET A 236 -7.59 -0.45 23.50
C MET A 236 -7.55 1.08 23.52
N LEU A 237 -7.98 1.72 24.61
CA LEU A 237 -7.88 3.18 24.74
C LEU A 237 -6.43 3.69 24.73
N LEU A 238 -5.49 2.88 25.24
CA LEU A 238 -4.07 3.22 25.25
C LEU A 238 -3.44 3.15 23.85
N THR A 239 -4.07 2.47 22.89
CA THR A 239 -3.55 2.29 21.53
C THR A 239 -4.39 2.98 20.46
N ASP A 240 -5.61 3.39 20.77
CA ASP A 240 -6.52 4.14 19.89
C ASP A 240 -5.94 5.48 19.42
N TRP A 241 -4.96 6.03 20.12
CA TRP A 241 -4.22 7.19 19.63
C TRP A 241 -3.53 6.95 18.28
N ILE A 242 -3.24 5.71 17.89
CA ILE A 242 -2.57 5.39 16.62
C ILE A 242 -3.45 5.81 15.42
N PRO A 243 -4.65 5.22 15.21
CA PRO A 243 -5.55 5.63 14.14
C PRO A 243 -6.04 7.06 14.33
N ALA A 244 -6.41 7.46 15.56
CA ALA A 244 -6.91 8.80 15.82
C ALA A 244 -5.87 9.88 15.49
N THR A 245 -4.59 9.71 15.86
CA THR A 245 -3.55 10.69 15.53
C THR A 245 -3.36 10.79 14.01
N TYR A 246 -3.37 9.67 13.29
CA TYR A 246 -3.26 9.69 11.84
C TYR A 246 -4.43 10.44 11.18
N LEU A 247 -5.67 10.16 11.59
CA LEU A 247 -6.87 10.82 11.06
C LEU A 247 -6.93 12.30 11.44
N LEU A 248 -6.63 12.64 12.70
CA LEU A 248 -6.54 14.01 13.20
C LEU A 248 -5.44 14.82 12.49
N LEU A 249 -4.27 14.24 12.25
CA LEU A 249 -3.23 14.92 11.48
C LEU A 249 -3.68 15.14 10.05
N LEU A 250 -4.28 14.13 9.39
CA LEU A 250 -4.68 14.26 7.99
C LEU A 250 -5.81 15.28 7.81
N PHE A 251 -6.92 15.12 8.53
CA PHE A 251 -8.08 15.99 8.39
C PHE A 251 -7.94 17.29 9.16
N GLY A 252 -7.29 17.29 10.31
CA GLY A 252 -7.00 18.52 11.06
C GLY A 252 -6.10 19.45 10.27
N LEU A 253 -5.04 18.94 9.62
CA LEU A 253 -4.24 19.77 8.70
C LEU A 253 -5.04 20.21 7.47
N ALA A 254 -5.97 19.40 6.96
CA ALA A 254 -6.86 19.81 5.87
C ALA A 254 -7.83 20.94 6.28
N ILE A 255 -8.27 20.96 7.53
CA ILE A 255 -9.16 21.99 8.10
C ILE A 255 -8.38 23.28 8.39
N LEU A 256 -7.24 23.17 9.06
CA LEU A 256 -6.41 24.31 9.46
C LEU A 256 -5.69 24.95 8.26
N PHE A 257 -5.22 24.12 7.32
CA PHE A 257 -4.47 24.57 6.14
C PHE A 257 -5.06 23.98 4.86
N PRO A 258 -6.20 24.52 4.36
CA PRO A 258 -6.85 24.01 3.16
C PRO A 258 -5.97 24.03 1.89
N ALA A 259 -4.90 24.83 1.88
CA ALA A 259 -3.89 24.83 0.81
C ALA A 259 -3.19 23.45 0.65
N LEU A 260 -3.03 22.67 1.73
CA LEU A 260 -2.35 21.38 1.68
C LEU A 260 -3.16 20.28 0.98
N THR A 261 -4.46 20.51 0.74
CA THR A 261 -5.34 19.61 -0.05
C THR A 261 -5.40 19.99 -1.53
N GLN A 262 -4.71 21.05 -1.96
CA GLN A 262 -4.77 21.52 -3.33
C GLN A 262 -3.75 20.79 -4.19
N ASP A 263 -4.23 20.21 -5.29
CA ASP A 263 -3.36 19.70 -6.35
C ASP A 263 -2.74 20.88 -7.12
N THR A 264 -1.52 20.70 -7.61
CA THR A 264 -0.83 21.75 -8.38
C THR A 264 -1.50 21.92 -9.74
N ARG A 265 -1.92 23.15 -10.06
CA ARG A 265 -2.66 23.47 -11.31
C ARG A 265 -1.85 23.35 -12.60
N HIS A 266 -0.51 23.36 -12.53
CA HIS A 266 0.33 23.44 -13.72
C HIS A 266 1.01 22.11 -14.04
N LEU A 267 0.49 21.42 -15.05
CA LEU A 267 1.27 20.46 -15.81
C LEU A 267 2.43 21.22 -16.49
N PRO A 268 3.66 20.68 -16.53
CA PRO A 268 4.78 21.30 -17.23
C PRO A 268 4.41 21.73 -18.65
N GLU A 269 4.80 22.94 -19.06
CA GLU A 269 4.47 23.47 -20.38
C GLU A 269 4.93 22.57 -21.53
N ARG A 270 6.02 21.82 -21.36
CA ARG A 270 6.47 20.82 -22.36
C ARG A 270 5.42 19.75 -22.67
N LEU A 271 4.47 19.51 -21.76
CA LEU A 271 3.39 18.53 -21.89
C LEU A 271 2.07 19.17 -22.38
N THR A 272 1.92 20.50 -22.27
CA THR A 272 0.74 21.26 -22.74
C THR A 272 1.02 22.05 -24.02
N ALA A 273 2.27 22.22 -24.43
CA ALA A 273 2.71 22.94 -25.64
C ALA A 273 2.21 22.31 -26.96
N GLY A 274 1.51 21.18 -26.89
CA GLY A 274 0.74 20.58 -27.98
C GLY A 274 -0.70 21.11 -28.15
N GLY A 275 -1.16 22.02 -27.29
CA GLY A 275 -2.47 22.67 -27.44
C GLY A 275 -3.67 21.81 -27.05
N ILE A 276 -3.56 20.99 -26.00
CA ILE A 276 -4.71 20.27 -25.44
C ILE A 276 -5.05 20.88 -24.08
N PHE A 277 -5.96 21.85 -24.10
CA PHE A 277 -6.71 22.27 -22.93
C PHE A 277 -7.88 21.30 -22.73
N HIS A 278 -7.91 20.62 -21.59
CA HIS A 278 -9.11 20.00 -21.03
C HIS A 278 -9.26 20.44 -19.58
#